data_AF-A0A953QEX1-F1
#
_entry.id   AF-A0A953QEX1-F1
#
_cell.length_a   1.000
_cell.length_b   1.000
_cell.length_c   1.000
_cell.angle_alpha   90.00
_cell.angle_beta   90.00
_cell.angle_gamma   90.00
#
_symmetry.space_group_name_H-M   'P 1'
#
loop_
_entity.id
_entity.type
_entity.pdbx_description
1 polymer ?
#
loop_
_entity_poly.entity_id
_entity_poly.type
_entity_poly.pdbx_seq_one_letter_code
_entity_poly.pdbx_strand_id
1 'polypeptide(L)'
;MASLRRSRNQKGVLSIMFGLGLVTMVGFAGLAIDVGYMQWEKRRMQSAADAAAMGGLRELELKQSGLISTAALNDSALNGFTNGVDNTTVSVNNPPLSGSYSGDSLAVEAVVTRSVPTFFMRIFGQSGISISARAVAKTSGTTSQGAIGACIYALDPTAKSAFKLAGSSSNMYIYTSCSIVDESSNNEAYTQASNADLYIGNAQVGVVGGWDLNGGSNIFTGSSGSTVYNGPVKITSPGDPFVNAAEPSTASMTVQGTNLSIGNGQTITLQPGVYCGGITISNGSNVTFNSGYYVLAGGNTLSISGGNVSGSGVSFYITKGTNAGCGNGGNGQAVGITGANVTFTAPTSGDHEGFLFFEDRNCGNACNGANITGNGTSSFDGALYFKNTSLNFAGTNATSGYMVLVADKITLNGSSKFGNNYSSLTPGGTLPFAPLATGGGLVQ
;
A
#
# COMPACT_ATOMS: atom_id res chain seq x y z
N MET A 1 30.55 -62.95 -59.31
CA MET A 1 29.30 -62.78 -58.53
C MET A 1 29.67 -62.55 -57.07
N ALA A 2 29.35 -61.37 -56.55
CA ALA A 2 29.54 -61.02 -55.15
C ALA A 2 28.55 -61.79 -54.26
N SER A 3 29.02 -62.26 -53.11
CA SER A 3 28.16 -62.79 -52.04
C SER A 3 28.66 -62.23 -50.71
N LEU A 4 28.13 -61.06 -50.34
CA LEU A 4 28.25 -60.48 -49.01
C LEU A 4 27.44 -61.34 -48.04
N ARG A 5 28.11 -62.12 -47.19
CA ARG A 5 27.50 -62.70 -45.99
C ARG A 5 28.39 -62.48 -44.77
N ARG A 6 28.26 -61.29 -44.19
CA ARG A 6 28.72 -61.00 -42.83
C ARG A 6 27.69 -60.10 -42.13
N SER A 7 26.62 -60.68 -41.59
CA SER A 7 25.71 -59.98 -40.65
C SER A 7 24.76 -60.96 -39.96
N ARG A 8 25.21 -61.71 -38.94
CA ARG A 8 24.29 -62.46 -38.08
C ARG A 8 24.68 -62.66 -36.61
N ASN A 9 25.79 -62.10 -36.12
CA ASN A 9 26.25 -62.29 -34.73
C ASN A 9 26.36 -61.01 -33.87
N GLN A 10 25.79 -59.86 -34.29
CA GLN A 10 25.75 -58.63 -33.48
C GLN A 10 24.37 -58.32 -32.86
N LYS A 11 23.37 -59.20 -33.03
CA LYS A 11 21.98 -58.89 -32.66
C LYS A 11 21.63 -59.07 -31.17
N GLY A 12 22.49 -59.72 -30.36
CA GLY A 12 22.24 -59.92 -28.93
C GLY A 12 22.86 -58.86 -28.02
N VAL A 13 24.09 -58.42 -28.33
CA VAL A 13 24.81 -57.42 -27.51
C VAL A 13 24.12 -56.07 -27.53
N LEU A 14 23.54 -55.68 -28.68
CA LEU A 14 22.77 -54.43 -28.79
C LEU A 14 21.55 -54.41 -27.87
N SER A 15 20.85 -55.53 -27.72
CA SER A 15 19.70 -55.64 -26.81
C SER A 15 20.10 -55.52 -25.34
N ILE A 16 21.27 -56.06 -24.95
CA ILE A 16 21.81 -55.93 -23.59
C ILE A 16 22.22 -54.48 -23.30
N MET A 17 22.96 -53.85 -24.23
CA MET A 17 23.36 -52.44 -24.09
C MET A 17 22.15 -51.50 -24.08
N PHE A 18 21.15 -51.77 -24.91
CA PHE A 18 19.90 -51.03 -24.92
C PHE A 18 19.12 -51.20 -23.61
N GLY A 19 19.01 -52.43 -23.09
CA GLY A 19 18.36 -52.70 -21.81
C GLY A 19 19.02 -51.97 -20.64
N LEU A 20 20.35 -52.02 -20.56
CA LEU A 20 21.12 -51.28 -19.54
C LEU A 20 20.97 -49.76 -19.72
N GLY A 21 21.04 -49.28 -20.96
CA GLY A 21 20.85 -47.87 -21.29
C GLY A 21 19.48 -47.33 -20.88
N LEU A 22 18.42 -48.10 -21.15
CA LEU A 22 17.05 -47.75 -20.77
C LEU A 22 16.89 -47.67 -19.24
N VAL A 23 17.44 -48.63 -18.50
CA VAL A 23 17.42 -48.60 -17.02
C VAL A 23 18.14 -47.36 -16.49
N THR A 24 19.30 -47.00 -17.04
CA THR A 24 20.00 -45.76 -16.65
C THR A 24 19.19 -44.50 -16.98
N MET A 25 18.56 -44.42 -18.15
CA MET A 25 17.73 -43.25 -18.51
C MET A 25 16.51 -43.11 -17.59
N VAL A 26 15.83 -44.21 -17.28
CA VAL A 26 14.70 -44.20 -16.34
C VAL A 26 15.17 -43.79 -14.94
N GLY A 27 16.35 -44.25 -14.50
CA GLY A 27 16.95 -43.84 -13.24
C GLY A 27 17.20 -42.32 -13.14
N PHE A 28 17.78 -41.72 -14.19
CA PHE A 28 17.99 -40.27 -14.25
C PHE A 28 16.67 -39.48 -14.37
N ALA A 29 15.68 -39.98 -15.11
CA ALA A 29 14.36 -39.35 -15.19
C ALA A 29 13.66 -39.36 -13.82
N GLY A 30 13.75 -40.48 -13.08
CA GLY A 30 13.22 -40.58 -11.72
C GLY A 30 13.89 -39.60 -10.76
N LEU A 31 15.21 -39.49 -10.81
CA LEU A 31 15.96 -38.51 -10.02
C LEU A 31 15.55 -37.07 -10.36
N ALA A 32 15.36 -36.76 -11.64
CA ALA A 32 14.92 -35.44 -12.09
C ALA A 32 13.51 -35.09 -11.57
N ILE A 33 12.59 -36.06 -11.51
CA ILE A 33 11.25 -35.87 -10.93
C ILE A 33 11.35 -35.59 -9.42
N ASP A 34 12.12 -36.39 -8.68
CA ASP A 34 12.27 -36.20 -7.24
C ASP A 34 12.88 -34.83 -6.91
N VAL A 35 13.96 -34.44 -7.60
CA VAL A 35 14.59 -33.12 -7.43
C VAL A 35 13.65 -31.99 -7.86
N GLY A 36 12.91 -32.17 -8.95
CA GLY A 36 11.93 -31.20 -9.42
C GLY A 36 10.83 -30.94 -8.39
N TYR A 37 10.31 -32.01 -7.77
CA TYR A 37 9.34 -31.92 -6.69
C TYR A 37 9.91 -31.21 -5.46
N MET A 38 11.14 -31.55 -5.04
CA MET A 38 11.83 -30.87 -3.93
C MET A 38 12.01 -29.38 -4.18
N GLN A 39 12.41 -28.99 -5.40
CA GLN A 39 12.60 -27.58 -5.75
C GLN A 39 11.27 -26.82 -5.80
N TRP A 40 10.21 -27.46 -6.27
CA TRP A 40 8.87 -26.87 -6.25
C TRP A 40 8.39 -26.63 -4.81
N GLU A 41 8.55 -27.62 -3.93
CA GLU A 41 8.15 -27.48 -2.52
C GLU A 41 9.03 -26.46 -1.78
N LYS A 42 10.34 -26.42 -2.08
CA LYS A 42 11.26 -25.42 -1.52
C LYS A 42 10.86 -23.98 -1.83
N ARG A 43 10.39 -23.69 -3.05
CA ARG A 43 9.88 -22.35 -3.40
C ARG A 43 8.65 -21.96 -2.57
N ARG A 44 7.73 -22.90 -2.35
CA ARG A 44 6.53 -22.67 -1.52
C ARG A 44 6.91 -22.43 -0.06
N MET A 45 7.84 -23.23 0.48
CA MET A 45 8.36 -23.02 1.83
C MET A 45 9.08 -21.67 1.97
N GLN A 46 9.77 -21.19 0.92
CA GLN A 46 10.42 -19.88 0.97
C GLN A 46 9.39 -18.77 1.14
N SER A 47 8.28 -18.79 0.40
CA SER A 47 7.18 -17.81 0.59
C SER A 47 6.60 -17.86 2.01
N ALA A 48 6.46 -19.06 2.59
CA ALA A 48 6.00 -19.21 3.96
C ALA A 48 7.03 -18.70 5.00
N ALA A 49 8.32 -18.96 4.77
CA ALA A 49 9.39 -18.46 5.62
C ALA A 49 9.47 -16.93 5.55
N ASP A 50 9.39 -16.33 4.36
CA ASP A 50 9.41 -14.88 4.17
C ASP A 50 8.23 -14.22 4.88
N ALA A 51 7.01 -14.77 4.73
CA ALA A 51 5.83 -14.30 5.44
C ALA A 51 5.98 -14.42 6.97
N ALA A 52 6.45 -15.57 7.46
CA ALA A 52 6.67 -15.79 8.89
C ALA A 52 7.72 -14.83 9.48
N ALA A 53 8.81 -14.57 8.76
CA ALA A 53 9.84 -13.64 9.18
C ALA A 53 9.28 -12.21 9.27
N MET A 54 8.48 -11.77 8.28
CA MET A 54 7.82 -10.47 8.29
C MET A 54 6.79 -10.34 9.42
N GLY A 55 5.95 -11.35 9.63
CA GLY A 55 4.98 -11.39 10.73
C GLY A 55 5.64 -11.34 12.11
N GLY A 56 6.73 -12.08 12.29
CA GLY A 56 7.50 -12.03 13.54
C GLY A 56 8.23 -10.70 13.73
N LEU A 57 8.85 -10.16 12.67
CA LEU A 57 9.45 -8.82 12.70
C LEU A 57 8.41 -7.77 13.08
N ARG A 58 7.17 -7.95 12.65
CA ARG A 58 6.12 -6.99 12.93
C ARG A 58 5.81 -6.84 14.42
N GLU A 59 5.74 -7.94 15.14
CA GLU A 59 5.56 -7.95 16.60
C GLU A 59 6.79 -7.39 17.33
N LEU A 60 7.98 -7.64 16.78
CA LEU A 60 9.21 -7.01 17.27
C LEU A 60 9.11 -5.48 17.15
N GLU A 61 8.66 -4.97 16.00
CA GLU A 61 8.46 -3.54 15.74
C GLU A 61 7.38 -2.87 16.62
N LEU A 62 6.42 -3.66 17.11
CA LEU A 62 5.38 -3.24 18.06
C LEU A 62 5.85 -3.25 19.52
N LYS A 63 7.10 -3.66 19.80
CA LYS A 63 7.60 -3.95 21.16
C LYS A 63 6.77 -5.03 21.88
N GLN A 64 6.13 -5.92 21.13
CA GLN A 64 5.35 -7.05 21.63
C GLN A 64 6.16 -8.34 21.51
N SER A 65 7.33 -8.39 22.16
CA SER A 65 8.28 -9.49 22.02
C SER A 65 7.71 -10.88 22.36
N GLY A 66 6.67 -10.94 23.21
CA GLY A 66 5.95 -12.18 23.53
C GLY A 66 5.07 -12.75 22.42
N LEU A 67 4.78 -11.97 21.36
CA LEU A 67 3.89 -12.37 20.26
C LEU A 67 4.63 -12.74 18.97
N ILE A 68 5.93 -12.45 18.87
CA ILE A 68 6.77 -12.69 17.68
C ILE A 68 6.59 -14.09 17.12
N SER A 69 6.75 -15.12 17.95
CA SER A 69 6.61 -16.50 17.49
C SER A 69 5.18 -16.83 17.09
N THR A 70 4.17 -16.30 17.80
CA THR A 70 2.76 -16.55 17.50
C THR A 70 2.35 -15.97 16.15
N ALA A 71 2.74 -14.73 15.85
CA ALA A 71 2.45 -14.08 14.58
C ALA A 71 3.15 -14.78 13.41
N ALA A 72 4.45 -15.06 13.56
CA ALA A 72 5.22 -15.79 12.54
C ALA A 72 4.65 -17.19 12.24
N LEU A 73 4.18 -17.91 13.26
CA LEU A 73 3.54 -19.22 13.10
C LEU A 73 2.20 -19.12 12.36
N ASN A 74 1.39 -18.11 12.65
CA ASN A 74 0.12 -17.87 11.96
C ASN A 74 0.36 -17.54 10.48
N ASP A 75 1.34 -16.70 10.17
CA ASP A 75 1.63 -16.29 8.79
C ASP A 75 2.21 -17.45 7.95
N SER A 76 3.03 -18.32 8.56
CA SER A 76 3.45 -19.57 7.93
C SER A 76 2.26 -20.49 7.64
N ALA A 77 1.32 -20.61 8.59
CA ALA A 77 0.13 -21.44 8.45
C ALA A 77 -0.81 -20.96 7.33
N LEU A 78 -0.97 -19.63 7.18
CA LEU A 78 -1.73 -19.04 6.07
C LEU A 78 -1.12 -19.36 4.69
N ASN A 79 0.20 -19.55 4.63
CA ASN A 79 0.91 -20.01 3.43
C ASN A 79 0.91 -21.54 3.26
N GLY A 80 0.13 -22.27 4.06
CA GLY A 80 -0.06 -23.72 3.97
C GLY A 80 1.02 -24.53 4.70
N PHE A 81 1.82 -23.90 5.56
CA PHE A 81 2.88 -24.55 6.35
C PHE A 81 2.65 -24.33 7.84
N THR A 82 1.72 -25.10 8.39
CA THR A 82 1.40 -25.09 9.83
C THR A 82 2.43 -25.90 10.62
N ASN A 83 2.97 -25.32 11.70
CA ASN A 83 3.92 -26.01 12.56
C ASN A 83 3.33 -27.27 13.20
N GLY A 84 4.06 -28.38 13.14
CA GLY A 84 3.63 -29.69 13.65
C GLY A 84 2.68 -30.46 12.73
N VAL A 85 2.31 -29.91 11.57
CA VAL A 85 1.42 -30.55 10.59
C VAL A 85 2.24 -31.03 9.38
N ASP A 86 1.89 -32.19 8.83
CA ASP A 86 2.53 -32.79 7.64
C ASP A 86 4.07 -32.88 7.70
N ASN A 87 4.62 -33.20 8.88
CA ASN A 87 6.06 -33.20 9.14
C ASN A 87 6.74 -31.86 8.85
N THR A 88 6.01 -30.76 9.03
CA THR A 88 6.52 -29.39 8.94
C THR A 88 6.89 -28.89 10.33
N THR A 89 8.06 -28.28 10.45
CA THR A 89 8.50 -27.55 11.64
C THR A 89 8.82 -26.12 11.25
N VAL A 90 8.22 -25.16 11.96
CA VAL A 90 8.48 -23.73 11.79
C VAL A 90 9.18 -23.25 13.05
N SER A 91 10.44 -22.86 12.92
CA SER A 91 11.24 -22.29 14.00
C SER A 91 11.36 -20.79 13.78
N VAL A 92 11.12 -20.01 14.84
CA VAL A 92 11.18 -18.55 14.83
C VAL A 92 12.18 -18.11 15.89
N ASN A 93 13.17 -17.32 15.50
CA ASN A 93 14.24 -16.85 16.38
C ASN A 93 14.36 -15.32 16.32
N ASN A 94 14.45 -14.69 17.48
CA ASN A 94 14.82 -13.29 17.65
C ASN A 94 15.77 -13.19 18.86
N PRO A 95 17.07 -12.89 18.68
CA PRO A 95 17.74 -12.60 17.40
C PRO A 95 17.97 -13.85 16.52
N PRO A 96 18.34 -13.70 15.23
CA PRO A 96 18.69 -14.81 14.34
C PRO A 96 19.87 -15.64 14.88
N LEU A 97 19.81 -16.96 14.70
CA LEU A 97 20.83 -17.87 15.22
C LEU A 97 22.06 -18.02 14.29
N SER A 98 21.95 -17.63 13.02
CA SER A 98 23.01 -17.80 12.02
C SER A 98 22.96 -16.76 10.89
N GLY A 99 23.96 -16.77 10.00
CA GLY A 99 24.04 -15.87 8.83
C GLY A 99 24.45 -14.42 9.17
N SER A 100 24.34 -13.52 8.19
CA SER A 100 24.85 -12.14 8.28
C SER A 100 24.17 -11.25 9.32
N TYR A 101 23.01 -11.67 9.84
CA TYR A 101 22.24 -10.97 10.87
C TYR A 101 22.21 -11.75 12.20
N SER A 102 23.12 -12.71 12.40
CA SER A 102 23.19 -13.49 13.64
C SER A 102 23.44 -12.59 14.84
N GLY A 103 22.65 -12.76 15.90
CA GLY A 103 22.75 -11.98 17.13
C GLY A 103 22.15 -10.56 17.04
N ASP A 104 21.60 -10.16 15.89
CA ASP A 104 20.95 -8.86 15.72
C ASP A 104 19.53 -8.87 16.32
N SER A 105 19.32 -8.18 17.44
CA SER A 105 18.03 -8.08 18.12
C SER A 105 16.98 -7.27 17.37
N LEU A 106 17.35 -6.68 16.22
CA LEU A 106 16.48 -5.97 15.30
C LEU A 106 16.00 -6.86 14.14
N ALA A 107 16.34 -8.14 14.17
CA ALA A 107 16.01 -9.08 13.12
C ALA A 107 15.23 -10.28 13.67
N VAL A 108 14.33 -10.81 12.86
CA VAL A 108 13.59 -12.03 13.13
C VAL A 108 13.88 -13.04 12.02
N GLU A 109 14.28 -14.23 12.43
CA GLU A 109 14.55 -15.37 11.57
C GLU A 109 13.38 -16.35 11.61
N ALA A 110 12.91 -16.78 10.44
CA ALA A 110 12.00 -17.89 10.31
C ALA A 110 12.64 -19.01 9.48
N VAL A 111 12.58 -20.23 10.00
CA VAL A 111 13.07 -21.44 9.34
C VAL A 111 11.93 -22.44 9.22
N VAL A 112 11.49 -22.68 7.99
CA VAL A 112 10.48 -23.69 7.68
C VAL A 112 11.20 -24.94 7.18
N THR A 113 10.99 -26.06 7.86
CA THR A 113 11.57 -27.35 7.53
C THR A 113 10.45 -28.35 7.28
N ARG A 114 10.52 -29.11 6.18
CA ARG A 114 9.56 -30.17 5.88
C ARG A 114 10.25 -31.42 5.38
N SER A 115 9.82 -32.59 5.86
CA SER A 115 10.22 -33.87 5.30
C SER A 115 9.31 -34.24 4.12
N VAL A 116 9.85 -34.17 2.91
CA VAL A 116 9.12 -34.52 1.68
C VAL A 116 9.36 -35.98 1.29
N PRO A 117 8.32 -36.71 0.85
CA PRO A 117 8.51 -38.06 0.34
C PRO A 117 9.29 -38.03 -0.98
N THR A 118 10.07 -39.07 -1.22
CA THR A 118 10.74 -39.30 -2.51
C THR A 118 10.10 -40.47 -3.24
N PHE A 119 9.93 -40.35 -4.55
CA PHE A 119 9.28 -41.36 -5.38
C PHE A 119 10.28 -42.42 -5.87
N PHE A 120 11.37 -42.00 -6.52
CA PHE A 120 12.34 -42.91 -7.14
C PHE A 120 13.56 -43.17 -6.26
N MET A 121 14.03 -42.18 -5.49
CA MET A 121 15.12 -42.36 -4.51
C MET A 121 14.80 -43.39 -3.42
N ARG A 122 13.52 -43.72 -3.24
CA ARG A 122 13.06 -44.80 -2.36
C ARG A 122 13.61 -46.17 -2.73
N ILE A 123 13.95 -46.40 -4.00
CA ILE A 123 14.60 -47.63 -4.47
C ILE A 123 15.98 -47.80 -3.80
N PHE A 124 16.65 -46.70 -3.45
CA PHE A 124 17.95 -46.67 -2.77
C PHE A 124 17.83 -46.54 -1.25
N GLY A 125 16.65 -46.80 -0.67
CA GLY A 125 16.43 -46.77 0.77
C GLY A 125 16.17 -45.38 1.36
N GLN A 126 16.11 -44.33 0.54
CA GLN A 126 15.73 -42.98 0.98
C GLN A 126 14.24 -42.79 0.73
N SER A 127 13.39 -42.89 1.76
CA SER A 127 11.93 -42.76 1.61
C SER A 127 11.40 -41.32 1.79
N GLY A 128 12.23 -40.44 2.34
CA GLY A 128 11.95 -39.01 2.47
C GLY A 128 13.22 -38.22 2.73
N ILE A 129 13.21 -36.95 2.32
CA ILE A 129 14.32 -36.01 2.52
C ILE A 129 13.79 -34.77 3.23
N SER A 130 14.53 -34.31 4.24
CA SER A 130 14.25 -33.04 4.90
C SER A 130 14.80 -31.90 4.07
N ILE A 131 13.92 -30.96 3.71
CA ILE A 131 14.28 -29.72 3.03
C ILE A 131 13.91 -28.53 3.90
N SER A 132 14.72 -27.47 3.85
CA SER A 132 14.49 -26.25 4.63
C SER A 132 14.54 -25.00 3.75
N ALA A 133 13.75 -24.00 4.16
CA ALA A 133 13.76 -22.64 3.67
C ALA A 133 13.98 -21.70 4.87
N ARG A 134 14.75 -20.65 4.65
CA ARG A 134 15.13 -19.68 5.69
C ARG A 134 14.91 -18.28 5.17
N ALA A 135 14.29 -17.45 6.01
CA ALA A 135 14.13 -16.02 5.79
C ALA A 135 14.55 -15.25 7.02
N VAL A 136 15.04 -14.03 6.81
CA VAL A 136 15.32 -13.07 7.89
C VAL A 136 14.72 -11.75 7.48
N ALA A 137 13.86 -11.22 8.33
CA ALA A 137 13.34 -9.87 8.22
C ALA A 137 14.03 -9.02 9.28
N LYS A 138 14.45 -7.81 8.93
CA LYS A 138 15.13 -6.87 9.82
C LYS A 138 14.48 -5.50 9.70
N THR A 139 14.34 -4.80 10.82
CA THR A 139 13.84 -3.42 10.80
C THR A 139 14.88 -2.48 10.19
N SER A 140 14.40 -1.49 9.43
CA SER A 140 15.22 -0.48 8.75
C SER A 140 15.85 0.54 9.70
N GLY A 141 15.44 0.58 10.97
CA GLY A 141 15.90 1.52 11.99
C GLY A 141 17.04 1.02 12.89
N THR A 142 17.52 1.89 13.78
CA THR A 142 18.48 1.54 14.86
C THR A 142 17.79 1.07 16.14
N THR A 143 16.46 1.01 16.14
CA THR A 143 15.62 0.59 17.26
C THR A 143 14.71 -0.55 16.79
N SER A 144 14.17 -1.36 17.71
CA SER A 144 13.18 -2.42 17.42
C SER A 144 11.81 -1.83 17.05
N GLN A 145 11.76 -0.71 16.34
CA GLN A 145 10.54 -0.03 15.94
C GLN A 145 10.64 0.25 14.44
N GLY A 146 9.64 -0.21 13.70
CA GLY A 146 9.56 0.03 12.27
C GLY A 146 8.65 1.19 11.87
N ALA A 147 8.81 1.65 10.62
CA ALA A 147 7.96 2.53 9.83
C ALA A 147 6.53 2.02 9.51
N ILE A 148 5.58 2.10 10.44
CA ILE A 148 4.13 1.85 10.26
C ILE A 148 3.62 1.96 8.80
N GLY A 149 3.11 0.87 8.20
CA GLY A 149 2.31 0.90 6.97
C GLY A 149 0.98 1.64 7.18
N ALA A 150 1.03 2.96 7.17
CA ALA A 150 -0.12 3.84 7.23
C ALA A 150 -0.60 4.19 5.81
N CYS A 151 -1.85 4.63 5.71
CA CYS A 151 -2.36 5.27 4.50
C CYS A 151 -2.86 6.70 4.77
N ILE A 152 -2.62 7.21 5.98
CA ILE A 152 -2.95 8.56 6.38
C ILE A 152 -1.72 9.14 7.10
N TYR A 153 -1.11 10.19 6.54
CA TYR A 153 0.08 10.84 7.09
C TYR A 153 -0.13 12.35 7.19
N ALA A 154 -0.05 12.89 8.41
CA ALA A 154 0.18 14.31 8.62
C ALA A 154 1.69 14.55 8.74
N LEU A 155 2.26 15.31 7.81
CA LEU A 155 3.71 15.43 7.60
C LEU A 155 4.37 16.60 8.33
N ASP A 156 3.61 17.58 8.83
CA ASP A 156 4.18 18.74 9.52
C ASP A 156 4.97 18.26 10.75
N PRO A 157 6.29 18.54 10.83
CA PRO A 157 7.14 18.00 11.88
C PRO A 157 6.93 18.66 13.26
N THR A 158 6.19 19.77 13.35
CA THR A 158 6.12 20.59 14.58
C THR A 158 4.74 21.17 14.91
N ALA A 159 3.77 21.09 13.99
CA ALA A 159 2.47 21.70 14.19
C ALA A 159 1.69 21.07 15.33
N LYS A 160 1.01 21.95 16.09
CA LYS A 160 -0.11 21.54 16.93
C LYS A 160 -1.27 21.11 16.04
N SER A 161 -1.96 20.04 16.41
CA SER A 161 -3.09 19.49 15.64
C SER A 161 -2.71 19.20 14.18
N ALA A 162 -1.51 18.65 13.96
CA ALA A 162 -1.06 18.27 12.63
C ALA A 162 -2.02 17.23 12.02
N PHE A 163 -2.42 16.24 12.81
CA PHE A 163 -3.63 15.46 12.56
C PHE A 163 -4.76 15.88 13.50
N LYS A 164 -5.91 16.27 12.93
CA LYS A 164 -7.09 16.69 13.67
C LYS A 164 -8.34 15.94 13.21
N LEU A 165 -8.97 15.24 14.15
CA LEU A 165 -10.39 14.88 14.02
C LEU A 165 -11.23 16.02 14.59
N ALA A 166 -11.79 16.83 13.71
CA ALA A 166 -12.72 17.88 14.10
C ALA A 166 -14.05 17.26 14.55
N GLY A 167 -14.67 17.83 15.59
CA GLY A 167 -15.94 17.34 16.10
C GLY A 167 -17.09 17.92 15.30
N SER A 168 -18.13 17.13 15.07
CA SER A 168 -19.44 17.60 14.64
C SER A 168 -20.49 17.34 15.72
N SER A 169 -21.66 17.97 15.58
CA SER A 169 -22.83 17.67 16.41
C SER A 169 -23.22 16.19 16.28
N SER A 170 -22.96 15.42 17.34
CA SER A 170 -23.35 14.03 17.61
C SER A 170 -22.70 12.92 16.74
N ASN A 171 -21.82 12.13 17.36
CA ASN A 171 -21.31 10.82 16.91
C ASN A 171 -20.72 10.79 15.49
N MET A 172 -19.66 11.58 15.25
CA MET A 172 -18.86 11.45 14.03
C MET A 172 -18.05 10.14 14.08
N TYR A 173 -17.97 9.43 12.95
CA TYR A 173 -17.17 8.21 12.84
C TYR A 173 -16.26 8.25 11.61
N ILE A 174 -15.01 7.86 11.78
CA ILE A 174 -14.10 7.58 10.67
C ILE A 174 -13.82 6.08 10.66
N TYR A 175 -14.13 5.41 9.56
CA TYR A 175 -13.73 4.02 9.34
C TYR A 175 -12.51 3.97 8.44
N THR A 176 -11.42 3.41 8.94
CA THR A 176 -10.25 3.08 8.15
C THR A 176 -9.72 1.71 8.56
N SER A 177 -9.23 0.95 7.59
CA SER A 177 -8.51 -0.31 7.81
C SER A 177 -7.01 -0.14 7.61
N CYS A 178 -6.53 1.11 7.55
CA CYS A 178 -5.11 1.46 7.47
C CYS A 178 -4.73 2.35 8.66
N SER A 179 -3.46 2.36 9.00
CA SER A 179 -2.97 3.17 10.11
C SER A 179 -2.84 4.64 9.77
N ILE A 180 -2.82 5.46 10.83
CA ILE A 180 -2.60 6.91 10.78
C ILE A 180 -1.24 7.20 11.38
N VAL A 181 -0.47 8.05 10.73
CA VAL A 181 0.81 8.58 11.21
C VAL A 181 0.69 10.10 11.35
N ASP A 182 1.14 10.60 12.49
CA ASP A 182 1.34 12.02 12.74
C ASP A 182 2.83 12.26 13.05
N GLU A 183 3.51 12.93 12.12
CA GLU A 183 4.95 13.24 12.15
C GLU A 183 5.29 14.34 13.15
N SER A 184 4.31 15.10 13.63
CA SER A 184 4.59 16.26 14.46
C SER A 184 5.13 15.85 15.81
N SER A 185 6.25 16.45 16.21
CA SER A 185 6.83 16.26 17.55
C SER A 185 6.14 17.09 18.64
N ASN A 186 5.08 17.84 18.31
CA ASN A 186 4.35 18.69 19.26
C ASN A 186 3.64 17.86 20.35
N ASN A 187 3.53 18.37 21.57
CA ASN A 187 2.83 17.68 22.67
C ASN A 187 1.33 17.47 22.41
N GLU A 188 0.74 18.21 21.46
CA GLU A 188 -0.64 18.09 21.01
C GLU A 188 -0.67 17.90 19.49
N ALA A 189 0.16 17.00 18.96
CA ALA A 189 0.26 16.69 17.54
C ALA A 189 -1.06 16.10 17.01
N TYR A 190 -1.49 14.97 17.57
CA TYR A 190 -2.78 14.37 17.27
C TYR A 190 -3.85 14.94 18.19
N THR A 191 -4.94 15.46 17.63
CA THR A 191 -6.05 16.00 18.43
C THR A 191 -7.39 15.45 17.98
N GLN A 192 -8.20 15.07 18.95
CA GLN A 192 -9.55 14.57 18.75
C GLN A 192 -10.52 15.43 19.55
N ALA A 193 -11.48 16.04 18.85
CA ALA A 193 -12.53 16.81 19.48
C ALA A 193 -13.56 15.89 20.18
N SER A 194 -14.32 16.44 21.13
CA SER A 194 -15.40 15.71 21.81
C SER A 194 -16.39 15.10 20.81
N ASN A 195 -16.81 13.85 21.05
CA ASN A 195 -17.77 13.08 20.23
C ASN A 195 -17.35 12.81 18.78
N ALA A 196 -16.07 12.93 18.45
CA ALA A 196 -15.50 12.32 17.25
C ALA A 196 -14.97 10.94 17.64
N ASP A 197 -15.57 9.86 17.17
CA ASP A 197 -15.06 8.50 17.36
C ASP A 197 -14.26 8.06 16.12
N LEU A 198 -13.18 7.33 16.36
CA LEU A 198 -12.32 6.78 15.31
C LEU A 198 -12.38 5.25 15.34
N TYR A 199 -12.76 4.64 14.22
CA TYR A 199 -12.82 3.18 14.05
C TYR A 199 -11.70 2.74 13.11
N ILE A 200 -10.62 2.23 13.69
CA ILE A 200 -9.40 1.82 13.02
C ILE A 200 -9.26 0.30 13.00
N GLY A 201 -10.23 -0.40 12.40
CA GLY A 201 -10.23 -1.86 12.15
C GLY A 201 -9.16 -2.68 12.90
N ASN A 202 -8.14 -3.13 12.17
CA ASN A 202 -6.92 -3.77 12.68
C ASN A 202 -5.68 -2.85 12.56
N ALA A 203 -5.92 -1.54 12.58
CA ALA A 203 -4.91 -0.49 12.38
C ALA A 203 -4.57 0.24 13.71
N GLN A 204 -3.61 1.17 13.65
CA GLN A 204 -3.16 1.97 14.80
C GLN A 204 -3.01 3.45 14.43
N VAL A 205 -3.01 4.32 15.44
CA VAL A 205 -2.58 5.73 15.31
C VAL A 205 -1.19 5.85 15.91
N GLY A 206 -0.18 6.10 15.09
CA GLY A 206 1.19 6.39 15.51
C GLY A 206 1.46 7.89 15.52
N VAL A 207 2.04 8.40 16.61
CA VAL A 207 2.33 9.84 16.78
C VAL A 207 3.76 10.02 17.28
N VAL A 208 4.52 10.91 16.65
CA VAL A 208 5.88 11.28 17.09
C VAL A 208 5.81 12.11 18.37
N GLY A 209 4.95 13.13 18.36
CA GLY A 209 4.60 14.02 19.46
C GLY A 209 3.56 13.43 20.41
N GLY A 210 2.92 14.27 21.20
CA GLY A 210 1.83 13.88 22.08
C GLY A 210 0.46 13.99 21.41
N TRP A 211 -0.57 13.70 22.18
CA TRP A 211 -1.95 13.73 21.71
C TRP A 211 -2.89 14.30 22.77
N ASP A 212 -3.99 14.89 22.30
CA ASP A 212 -5.10 15.35 23.13
C ASP A 212 -6.41 14.68 22.70
N LEU A 213 -6.97 13.87 23.59
CA LEU A 213 -8.25 13.19 23.42
C LEU A 213 -9.27 13.87 24.34
N ASN A 214 -10.08 14.77 23.78
CA ASN A 214 -11.05 15.50 24.59
C ASN A 214 -12.13 14.55 25.13
N GLY A 215 -12.42 14.64 26.44
CA GLY A 215 -13.24 13.70 27.21
C GLY A 215 -14.61 13.41 26.58
N GLY A 216 -14.69 12.32 25.83
CA GLY A 216 -15.87 11.90 25.07
C GLY A 216 -15.55 11.28 23.71
N SER A 217 -14.32 11.42 23.20
CA SER A 217 -13.86 10.74 22.00
C SER A 217 -13.18 9.40 22.29
N ASN A 218 -13.45 8.38 21.48
CA ASN A 218 -12.79 7.07 21.59
C ASN A 218 -12.08 6.68 20.30
N ILE A 219 -11.11 5.77 20.43
CA ILE A 219 -10.47 5.06 19.33
C ILE A 219 -10.81 3.57 19.50
N PHE A 220 -11.44 2.97 18.49
CA PHE A 220 -11.89 1.58 18.50
C PHE A 220 -11.14 0.74 17.48
N THR A 221 -10.84 -0.51 17.83
CA THR A 221 -10.32 -1.52 16.90
C THR A 221 -11.43 -2.51 16.52
N GLY A 222 -11.77 -2.58 15.24
CA GLY A 222 -12.82 -3.45 14.69
C GLY A 222 -14.00 -2.67 14.12
N SER A 223 -14.90 -3.37 13.42
CA SER A 223 -15.98 -2.75 12.65
C SER A 223 -17.21 -2.33 13.47
N SER A 224 -17.33 -2.76 14.75
CA SER A 224 -18.51 -2.50 15.58
C SER A 224 -18.19 -2.56 17.07
N GLY A 225 -17.83 -1.43 17.70
CA GLY A 225 -17.75 -1.30 19.17
C GLY A 225 -16.84 -2.31 19.88
N SER A 226 -15.87 -2.90 19.18
CA SER A 226 -14.90 -3.82 19.75
C SER A 226 -13.73 -3.03 20.32
N THR A 227 -13.46 -3.30 21.60
CA THR A 227 -12.30 -2.86 22.40
C THR A 227 -11.84 -1.42 22.18
N VAL A 228 -12.09 -0.56 23.18
CA VAL A 228 -11.44 0.76 23.27
C VAL A 228 -9.93 0.56 23.29
N TYR A 229 -9.24 1.10 22.29
CA TYR A 229 -7.79 1.12 22.26
C TYR A 229 -7.28 2.23 23.17
N ASN A 230 -6.19 1.96 23.88
CA ASN A 230 -5.62 2.87 24.88
C ASN A 230 -4.82 4.00 24.20
N GLY A 231 -5.50 4.84 23.41
CA GLY A 231 -4.97 6.03 22.75
C GLY A 231 -3.92 5.76 21.66
N PRO A 232 -3.43 6.83 20.98
CA PRO A 232 -2.33 6.69 20.02
C PRO A 232 -1.05 6.09 20.63
N VAL A 233 -0.20 5.50 19.79
CA VAL A 233 1.10 4.93 20.17
C VAL A 233 2.25 5.86 19.76
N LYS A 234 3.31 5.89 20.56
CA LYS A 234 4.53 6.65 20.25
C LYS A 234 5.36 5.98 19.16
N ILE A 235 5.77 6.76 18.16
CA ILE A 235 6.66 6.32 17.08
C ILE A 235 7.84 7.26 16.86
N THR A 236 8.87 6.76 16.19
CA THR A 236 9.83 7.59 15.44
C THR A 236 9.23 8.00 14.11
N SER A 237 9.60 9.19 13.63
CA SER A 237 9.21 9.72 12.33
C SER A 237 9.55 8.75 11.19
N PRO A 238 8.56 8.13 10.50
CA PRO A 238 8.82 7.36 9.28
C PRO A 238 9.11 8.25 8.07
N GLY A 239 8.67 9.51 8.08
CA GLY A 239 8.85 10.46 7.00
C GLY A 239 7.79 10.36 5.91
N ASP A 240 7.95 11.15 4.84
CA ASP A 240 7.02 11.18 3.71
C ASP A 240 7.03 9.86 2.93
N PRO A 241 5.92 9.09 2.91
CA PRO A 241 5.86 7.80 2.23
C PRO A 241 6.03 7.95 0.71
N PHE A 242 5.73 9.13 0.15
CA PHE A 242 5.82 9.40 -1.27
C PHE A 242 7.07 10.20 -1.64
N VAL A 243 8.08 10.29 -0.79
CA VAL A 243 9.29 11.09 -1.07
C VAL A 243 9.97 10.69 -2.40
N ASN A 244 9.89 9.41 -2.78
CA ASN A 244 10.49 8.86 -4.00
C ASN A 244 9.53 8.78 -5.20
N ALA A 245 8.25 9.15 -5.02
CA ALA A 245 7.30 9.14 -6.13
C ALA A 245 7.71 10.22 -7.17
N ALA A 246 7.82 9.83 -8.44
CA ALA A 246 8.22 10.74 -9.50
C ALA A 246 7.23 11.91 -9.62
N GLU A 247 7.75 13.14 -9.73
CA GLU A 247 6.90 14.27 -10.07
C GLU A 247 6.45 14.16 -11.52
N PRO A 248 5.17 14.45 -11.80
CA PRO A 248 4.72 14.48 -13.18
C PRO A 248 5.44 15.52 -14.03
N SER A 249 5.71 15.16 -15.30
CA SER A 249 6.26 16.09 -16.28
C SER A 249 5.16 16.86 -17.01
N THR A 250 5.31 18.19 -17.06
CA THR A 250 4.41 19.10 -17.78
C THR A 250 4.92 19.47 -19.19
N ALA A 251 6.18 19.10 -19.52
CA ALA A 251 6.93 19.70 -20.63
C ALA A 251 6.38 19.41 -22.05
N SER A 252 5.62 18.32 -22.22
CA SER A 252 5.05 17.90 -23.52
C SER A 252 3.53 17.99 -23.57
N MET A 253 2.91 18.60 -22.56
CA MET A 253 1.45 18.64 -22.46
C MET A 253 0.86 19.86 -23.18
N THR A 254 -0.25 19.64 -23.87
CA THR A 254 -1.00 20.71 -24.55
C THR A 254 -1.77 21.56 -23.53
N VAL A 255 -1.71 22.89 -23.69
CA VAL A 255 -2.58 23.80 -22.94
C VAL A 255 -4.01 23.69 -23.45
N GLN A 256 -4.92 23.27 -22.58
CA GLN A 256 -6.34 23.06 -22.89
C GLN A 256 -7.20 24.28 -22.58
N GLY A 257 -6.80 25.11 -21.61
CA GLY A 257 -7.59 26.27 -21.21
C GLY A 257 -6.85 27.24 -20.31
N THR A 258 -7.38 28.46 -20.21
CA THR A 258 -6.91 29.50 -19.29
C THR A 258 -8.09 30.05 -18.49
N ASN A 259 -7.99 30.06 -17.15
CA ASN A 259 -9.05 30.46 -16.22
C ASN A 259 -10.42 29.85 -16.59
N LEU A 260 -10.45 28.54 -16.83
CA LEU A 260 -11.64 27.89 -17.35
C LEU A 260 -12.76 27.96 -16.32
N SER A 261 -13.91 28.51 -16.69
CA SER A 261 -15.10 28.58 -15.85
C SER A 261 -16.30 27.95 -16.56
N ILE A 262 -16.92 26.97 -15.90
CA ILE A 262 -18.09 26.22 -16.37
C ILE A 262 -19.23 26.46 -15.38
N GLY A 263 -20.39 26.86 -15.90
CA GLY A 263 -21.52 27.24 -15.06
C GLY A 263 -22.86 27.10 -15.78
N ASN A 264 -23.92 27.55 -15.12
CA ASN A 264 -25.26 27.67 -15.68
C ASN A 264 -25.83 26.35 -16.23
N GLY A 265 -25.62 25.24 -15.52
CA GLY A 265 -26.16 23.92 -15.89
C GLY A 265 -25.55 23.32 -17.16
N GLN A 266 -24.41 23.82 -17.63
CA GLN A 266 -23.74 23.30 -18.83
C GLN A 266 -23.36 21.83 -18.69
N THR A 267 -23.34 21.12 -19.82
CA THR A 267 -22.81 19.75 -19.91
C THR A 267 -21.57 19.75 -20.78
N ILE A 268 -20.39 19.43 -20.22
CA ILE A 268 -19.09 19.56 -20.89
C ILE A 268 -18.21 18.35 -20.57
N THR A 269 -17.45 17.88 -21.57
CA THR A 269 -16.36 16.91 -21.37
C THR A 269 -15.01 17.60 -21.49
N LEU A 270 -14.15 17.44 -20.49
CA LEU A 270 -12.80 17.98 -20.45
C LEU A 270 -11.77 16.94 -20.93
N GLN A 271 -10.71 17.42 -21.57
CA GLN A 271 -9.61 16.60 -22.08
C GLN A 271 -8.37 16.78 -21.20
N PRO A 272 -7.53 15.73 -21.05
CA PRO A 272 -6.28 15.85 -20.31
C PRO A 272 -5.34 16.89 -20.94
N GLY A 273 -4.56 17.57 -20.11
CA GLY A 273 -3.65 18.65 -20.51
C GLY A 273 -3.47 19.71 -19.44
N VAL A 274 -2.91 20.86 -19.84
CA VAL A 274 -2.60 21.99 -18.93
C VAL A 274 -3.74 22.99 -18.89
N TYR A 275 -4.21 23.31 -17.69
CA TYR A 275 -5.22 24.33 -17.41
C TYR A 275 -4.58 25.46 -16.62
N CYS A 276 -4.15 26.50 -17.34
CA CYS A 276 -3.53 27.68 -16.75
C CYS A 276 -4.58 28.48 -15.95
N GLY A 277 -4.35 28.80 -14.68
CA GLY A 277 -5.34 29.50 -13.86
C GLY A 277 -6.44 28.61 -13.27
N GLY A 278 -6.41 27.29 -13.57
CA GLY A 278 -7.31 26.30 -12.99
C GLY A 278 -8.64 26.11 -13.71
N ILE A 279 -9.51 25.34 -13.07
CA ILE A 279 -10.86 24.99 -13.54
C ILE A 279 -11.87 25.33 -12.44
N THR A 280 -12.86 26.15 -12.77
CA THR A 280 -14.00 26.46 -11.91
C THR A 280 -15.27 25.83 -12.49
N ILE A 281 -15.99 25.04 -11.70
CA ILE A 281 -17.25 24.38 -12.03
C ILE A 281 -18.29 24.80 -10.99
N SER A 282 -19.40 25.37 -11.44
CA SER A 282 -20.44 25.92 -10.55
C SER A 282 -21.84 25.76 -11.15
N ASN A 283 -22.85 26.27 -10.42
CA ASN A 283 -24.21 26.47 -10.90
C ASN A 283 -24.85 25.21 -11.54
N GLY A 284 -24.68 24.04 -10.91
CA GLY A 284 -25.39 22.82 -11.28
C GLY A 284 -24.90 22.15 -12.58
N SER A 285 -23.70 22.46 -13.04
CA SER A 285 -23.15 21.91 -14.30
C SER A 285 -22.84 20.42 -14.22
N ASN A 286 -22.90 19.72 -15.37
CA ASN A 286 -22.52 18.32 -15.50
C ASN A 286 -21.18 18.23 -16.26
N VAL A 287 -20.09 17.87 -15.57
CA VAL A 287 -18.75 17.86 -16.17
C VAL A 287 -18.14 16.47 -16.10
N THR A 288 -17.66 15.97 -17.23
CA THR A 288 -16.94 14.69 -17.30
C THR A 288 -15.50 14.93 -17.69
N PHE A 289 -14.56 14.44 -16.89
CA PHE A 289 -13.14 14.41 -17.20
C PHE A 289 -12.84 13.10 -17.92
N ASN A 290 -12.34 13.17 -19.15
CA ASN A 290 -11.78 11.99 -19.81
C ASN A 290 -10.57 11.47 -19.04
N SER A 291 -10.33 10.16 -19.08
CA SER A 291 -9.16 9.56 -18.43
C SER A 291 -7.87 10.24 -18.90
N GLY A 292 -6.97 10.47 -17.96
CA GLY A 292 -5.69 11.10 -18.20
C GLY A 292 -5.33 12.12 -17.14
N TYR A 293 -4.37 12.94 -17.50
CA TYR A 293 -3.64 13.75 -16.55
C TYR A 293 -3.92 15.24 -16.75
N TYR A 294 -4.29 15.91 -15.67
CA TYR A 294 -4.79 17.29 -15.65
C TYR A 294 -3.85 18.15 -14.81
N VAL A 295 -3.08 19.01 -15.48
CA VAL A 295 -2.16 19.93 -14.82
C VAL A 295 -2.91 21.21 -14.52
N LEU A 296 -3.12 21.49 -13.24
CA LEU A 296 -3.79 22.67 -12.73
C LEU A 296 -2.70 23.66 -12.32
N ALA A 297 -2.47 24.65 -13.18
CA ALA A 297 -1.27 25.48 -13.14
C ALA A 297 -1.58 26.94 -12.76
N GLY A 298 -1.37 27.28 -11.49
CA GLY A 298 -1.65 28.62 -10.94
C GLY A 298 -3.16 28.97 -10.85
N GLY A 299 -3.49 30.05 -10.15
CA GLY A 299 -4.88 30.53 -10.00
C GLY A 299 -5.72 29.74 -9.00
N ASN A 300 -7.05 29.74 -9.16
CA ASN A 300 -7.99 29.00 -8.32
C ASN A 300 -8.12 27.55 -8.82
N THR A 301 -7.11 26.73 -8.53
CA THR A 301 -6.65 25.60 -9.36
C THR A 301 -7.69 24.50 -9.66
N LEU A 302 -8.53 24.05 -8.73
CA LEU A 302 -9.77 23.31 -9.07
C LEU A 302 -10.86 23.65 -8.07
N SER A 303 -11.87 24.39 -8.53
CA SER A 303 -13.01 24.82 -7.71
C SER A 303 -14.29 24.18 -8.23
N ILE A 304 -14.93 23.32 -7.44
CA ILE A 304 -16.20 22.67 -7.77
C ILE A 304 -17.21 23.03 -6.67
N SER A 305 -18.18 23.89 -6.98
CA SER A 305 -19.15 24.43 -6.01
C SER A 305 -20.61 24.00 -6.26
N GLY A 306 -20.84 23.08 -7.19
CA GLY A 306 -22.16 22.49 -7.44
C GLY A 306 -22.23 21.72 -8.76
N GLY A 307 -23.23 20.84 -8.88
CA GLY A 307 -23.46 20.00 -10.07
C GLY A 307 -22.96 18.55 -9.92
N ASN A 308 -22.86 17.83 -11.03
CA ASN A 308 -22.37 16.45 -11.08
C ASN A 308 -21.06 16.42 -11.86
N VAL A 309 -19.98 15.99 -11.21
CA VAL A 309 -18.65 15.95 -11.81
C VAL A 309 -18.09 14.55 -11.70
N SER A 310 -17.66 13.98 -12.83
CA SER A 310 -17.15 12.61 -12.88
C SER A 310 -15.85 12.51 -13.68
N GLY A 311 -15.02 11.54 -13.32
CA GLY A 311 -13.78 11.22 -14.04
C GLY A 311 -13.26 9.86 -13.60
N SER A 312 -13.01 8.97 -14.56
CA SER A 312 -12.44 7.64 -14.30
C SER A 312 -11.02 7.57 -14.83
N GLY A 313 -10.08 7.13 -13.99
CA GLY A 313 -8.66 7.11 -14.34
C GLY A 313 -8.11 8.52 -14.58
N VAL A 314 -8.41 9.45 -13.66
CA VAL A 314 -7.99 10.85 -13.73
C VAL A 314 -6.97 11.15 -12.64
N SER A 315 -5.96 11.94 -12.96
CA SER A 315 -4.98 12.42 -12.00
C SER A 315 -4.80 13.92 -12.15
N PHE A 316 -4.90 14.64 -11.04
CA PHE A 316 -4.82 16.09 -10.96
C PHE A 316 -3.51 16.50 -10.32
N TYR A 317 -2.73 17.33 -11.00
CA TYR A 317 -1.49 17.86 -10.46
C TYR A 317 -1.59 19.35 -10.24
N ILE A 318 -1.38 19.74 -9.00
CA ILE A 318 -1.40 21.13 -8.59
C ILE A 318 0.02 21.66 -8.64
N THR A 319 0.25 22.69 -9.46
CA THR A 319 1.57 23.31 -9.58
C THR A 319 1.45 24.82 -9.81
N LYS A 320 2.57 25.52 -9.63
CA LYS A 320 2.67 26.95 -9.99
C LYS A 320 2.62 27.11 -11.50
N GLY A 321 2.00 28.21 -11.97
CA GLY A 321 1.87 28.49 -13.41
C GLY A 321 3.18 28.37 -14.19
N THR A 322 4.27 28.92 -13.64
CA THR A 322 5.59 28.92 -14.29
C THR A 322 6.21 27.53 -14.46
N ASN A 323 5.82 26.53 -13.66
CA ASN A 323 6.29 25.15 -13.79
C ASN A 323 5.58 24.39 -14.92
N ALA A 324 4.47 24.92 -15.44
CA ALA A 324 3.70 24.28 -16.51
C ALA A 324 3.61 25.15 -17.78
N GLY A 325 4.49 26.15 -17.93
CA GLY A 325 4.50 27.04 -19.09
C GLY A 325 3.38 28.09 -19.12
N CYS A 326 2.65 28.27 -18.00
CA CYS A 326 1.64 29.33 -17.86
C CYS A 326 2.30 30.64 -17.37
N GLY A 327 1.81 31.79 -17.85
CA GLY A 327 2.24 33.12 -17.38
C GLY A 327 1.92 33.39 -15.90
N ASN A 328 2.48 34.48 -15.32
CA ASN A 328 2.55 34.80 -13.88
C ASN A 328 1.48 34.14 -13.00
N GLY A 329 1.95 33.26 -12.11
CA GLY A 329 1.15 32.41 -11.23
C GLY A 329 0.36 33.22 -10.21
N GLY A 330 -0.97 33.22 -10.35
CA GLY A 330 -1.86 33.65 -9.28
C GLY A 330 -1.79 32.68 -8.11
N ASN A 331 -1.88 33.22 -6.88
CA ASN A 331 -2.08 32.44 -5.67
C ASN A 331 -3.59 32.16 -5.53
N GLY A 332 -3.97 30.89 -5.46
CA GLY A 332 -5.35 30.48 -5.19
C GLY A 332 -5.39 29.13 -4.49
N GLN A 333 -6.57 28.76 -3.99
CA GLN A 333 -6.82 27.49 -3.31
C GLN A 333 -6.49 26.30 -4.24
N ALA A 334 -5.64 25.35 -3.80
CA ALA A 334 -5.20 24.22 -4.64
C ALA A 334 -6.41 23.45 -5.19
N VAL A 335 -7.28 23.02 -4.27
CA VAL A 335 -8.51 22.28 -4.57
C VAL A 335 -9.61 22.73 -3.60
N GLY A 336 -10.78 23.10 -4.14
CA GLY A 336 -11.96 23.47 -3.38
C GLY A 336 -13.19 22.76 -3.93
N ILE A 337 -13.65 21.72 -3.24
CA ILE A 337 -14.83 20.95 -3.63
C ILE A 337 -15.87 21.08 -2.52
N THR A 338 -16.98 21.76 -2.80
CA THR A 338 -18.08 21.95 -1.85
C THR A 338 -19.43 21.88 -2.55
N GLY A 339 -20.42 21.19 -1.96
CA GLY A 339 -21.80 21.21 -2.46
C GLY A 339 -22.06 20.56 -3.83
N ALA A 340 -21.12 19.76 -4.36
CA ALA A 340 -21.25 19.04 -5.63
C ALA A 340 -21.23 17.52 -5.43
N ASN A 341 -21.76 16.77 -6.40
CA ASN A 341 -21.62 15.31 -6.47
C ASN A 341 -20.39 14.98 -7.31
N VAL A 342 -19.29 14.60 -6.65
CA VAL A 342 -18.01 14.33 -7.33
C VAL A 342 -17.68 12.84 -7.27
N THR A 343 -17.42 12.22 -8.42
CA THR A 343 -16.94 10.84 -8.51
C THR A 343 -15.64 10.79 -9.30
N PHE A 344 -14.52 10.60 -8.60
CA PHE A 344 -13.20 10.47 -9.21
C PHE A 344 -12.51 9.17 -8.81
N THR A 345 -11.87 8.53 -9.79
CA THR A 345 -10.96 7.40 -9.57
C THR A 345 -9.59 7.69 -10.19
N ALA A 346 -8.54 7.39 -9.45
CA ALA A 346 -7.16 7.51 -9.93
C ALA A 346 -6.87 6.50 -11.06
N PRO A 347 -5.84 6.74 -11.89
CA PRO A 347 -5.38 5.78 -12.88
C PRO A 347 -4.93 4.46 -12.23
N THR A 348 -5.14 3.33 -12.89
CA THR A 348 -4.72 2.00 -12.41
C THR A 348 -3.43 1.51 -13.08
N SER A 349 -2.75 2.38 -13.84
CA SER A 349 -1.47 2.10 -14.52
C SER A 349 -0.82 3.40 -14.97
N GLY A 350 0.46 3.33 -15.36
CA GLY A 350 1.26 4.47 -15.82
C GLY A 350 2.00 5.18 -14.68
N ASP A 351 2.75 6.23 -15.02
CA ASP A 351 3.71 6.87 -14.09
C ASP A 351 3.07 7.54 -12.86
N HIS A 352 1.75 7.77 -12.89
CA HIS A 352 0.94 8.30 -11.78
C HIS A 352 -0.21 7.38 -11.42
N GLU A 353 0.00 6.07 -11.61
CA GLU A 353 -0.88 5.05 -11.06
C GLU A 353 -1.21 5.37 -9.60
N GLY A 354 -2.49 5.32 -9.28
CA GLY A 354 -3.04 5.51 -7.96
C GLY A 354 -2.99 6.89 -7.33
N PHE A 355 -2.42 7.92 -7.98
CA PHE A 355 -2.55 9.30 -7.52
C PHE A 355 -3.78 9.98 -8.13
N LEU A 356 -4.73 10.38 -7.28
CA LEU A 356 -5.85 11.20 -7.69
C LEU A 356 -5.47 12.69 -7.65
N PHE A 357 -4.85 13.13 -6.56
CA PHE A 357 -4.31 14.48 -6.43
C PHE A 357 -2.83 14.41 -6.06
N PHE A 358 -2.01 15.17 -6.77
CA PHE A 358 -0.58 15.29 -6.51
C PHE A 358 -0.20 16.76 -6.47
N GLU A 359 0.22 17.25 -5.32
CA GLU A 359 0.77 18.59 -5.17
C GLU A 359 2.26 18.59 -5.52
N ASP A 360 2.65 19.55 -6.36
CA ASP A 360 4.05 19.86 -6.64
C ASP A 360 4.81 20.18 -5.34
N ARG A 361 5.87 19.43 -5.06
CA ARG A 361 6.64 19.61 -3.82
C ARG A 361 7.37 20.96 -3.76
N ASN A 362 7.46 21.67 -4.88
CA ASN A 362 8.22 22.91 -5.07
C ASN A 362 7.34 24.12 -5.47
N CYS A 363 6.01 24.02 -5.34
CA CYS A 363 5.13 25.15 -5.67
C CYS A 363 5.11 26.27 -4.60
N GLY A 364 5.62 26.02 -3.39
CA GLY A 364 5.67 27.02 -2.30
C GLY A 364 4.29 27.62 -2.02
N ASN A 365 4.23 28.94 -1.78
CA ASN A 365 2.98 29.66 -1.49
C ASN A 365 1.97 29.71 -2.66
N ALA A 366 2.35 29.22 -3.86
CA ALA A 366 1.42 29.16 -4.99
C ALA A 366 0.40 28.03 -4.82
N CYS A 367 0.75 26.97 -4.09
CA CYS A 367 -0.23 26.00 -3.62
C CYS A 367 -0.77 26.46 -2.27
N ASN A 368 -2.09 26.42 -2.13
CA ASN A 368 -2.78 26.67 -0.87
C ASN A 368 -3.62 25.44 -0.52
N GLY A 369 -3.89 25.19 0.75
CA GLY A 369 -4.56 23.96 1.22
C GLY A 369 -5.81 23.52 0.44
N ALA A 370 -6.08 22.22 0.48
CA ALA A 370 -7.25 21.61 -0.13
C ALA A 370 -8.42 21.57 0.85
N ASN A 371 -9.60 21.96 0.39
CA ASN A 371 -10.87 21.75 1.11
C ASN A 371 -11.77 20.86 0.25
N ILE A 372 -12.00 19.64 0.69
CA ILE A 372 -12.82 18.65 -0.01
C ILE A 372 -13.96 18.26 0.91
N THR A 373 -15.18 18.66 0.55
CA THR A 373 -16.40 18.28 1.26
C THR A 373 -17.19 17.32 0.39
N GLY A 374 -17.12 16.02 0.71
CA GLY A 374 -17.93 14.99 0.10
C GLY A 374 -19.37 14.97 0.64
N ASN A 375 -20.24 14.28 -0.06
CA ASN A 375 -21.61 13.99 0.37
C ASN A 375 -21.91 12.50 0.19
N GLY A 376 -23.12 12.05 0.54
CA GLY A 376 -23.50 10.63 0.46
C GLY A 376 -23.38 9.97 -0.94
N THR A 377 -23.17 10.76 -2.00
CA THR A 377 -22.97 10.29 -3.38
C THR A 377 -21.57 10.56 -3.92
N SER A 378 -20.75 11.31 -3.19
CA SER A 378 -19.39 11.64 -3.62
C SER A 378 -18.44 10.49 -3.33
N SER A 379 -17.56 10.18 -4.27
CA SER A 379 -16.54 9.14 -4.13
C SER A 379 -15.22 9.64 -4.68
N PHE A 380 -14.18 9.57 -3.85
CA PHE A 380 -12.80 9.79 -4.23
C PHE A 380 -12.05 8.47 -3.98
N ASP A 381 -11.44 7.93 -5.03
CA ASP A 381 -10.69 6.67 -5.00
C ASP A 381 -9.28 6.95 -5.55
N GLY A 382 -8.26 6.82 -4.70
CA GLY A 382 -6.90 7.23 -5.01
C GLY A 382 -6.16 7.91 -3.86
N ALA A 383 -4.90 8.25 -4.11
CA ALA A 383 -4.05 9.00 -3.20
C ALA A 383 -4.21 10.51 -3.38
N LEU A 384 -4.33 11.21 -2.25
CA LEU A 384 -4.41 12.65 -2.11
C LEU A 384 -3.11 13.11 -1.44
N TYR A 385 -2.19 13.64 -2.24
CA TYR A 385 -0.87 14.04 -1.79
C TYR A 385 -0.73 15.57 -1.84
N PHE A 386 -0.68 16.21 -0.67
CA PHE A 386 -0.59 17.65 -0.43
C PHE A 386 0.58 17.97 0.50
N LYS A 387 1.81 17.68 0.05
CA LYS A 387 3.02 17.67 0.89
C LYS A 387 3.19 18.91 1.77
N ASN A 388 2.96 20.09 1.21
CA ASN A 388 3.29 21.37 1.85
C ASN A 388 2.04 22.14 2.28
N THR A 389 0.84 21.61 2.03
CA THR A 389 -0.40 22.31 2.32
C THR A 389 -1.37 21.46 3.11
N SER A 390 -2.28 22.13 3.83
CA SER A 390 -3.25 21.46 4.67
C SER A 390 -4.38 20.86 3.85
N LEU A 391 -4.78 19.63 4.17
CA LEU A 391 -5.98 18.98 3.65
C LEU A 391 -7.08 19.02 4.71
N ASN A 392 -8.19 19.68 4.39
CA ASN A 392 -9.43 19.60 5.14
C ASN A 392 -10.42 18.72 4.36
N PHE A 393 -10.66 17.51 4.87
CA PHE A 393 -11.58 16.56 4.26
C PHE A 393 -12.83 16.44 5.12
N ALA A 394 -13.99 16.75 4.55
CA ALA A 394 -15.24 16.85 5.27
C ALA A 394 -16.39 16.06 4.61
N GLY A 395 -17.45 15.84 5.38
CA GLY A 395 -18.65 15.15 4.92
C GLY A 395 -18.46 13.63 4.78
N THR A 396 -19.10 13.05 3.77
CA THR A 396 -19.12 11.60 3.53
C THR A 396 -18.44 11.24 2.22
N ASN A 397 -17.72 10.12 2.22
CA ASN A 397 -17.12 9.51 1.05
C ASN A 397 -17.68 8.10 0.86
N ALA A 398 -18.27 7.83 -0.29
CA ALA A 398 -18.94 6.57 -0.60
C ALA A 398 -17.99 5.46 -1.15
N THR A 399 -16.67 5.61 -1.00
CA THR A 399 -15.70 4.75 -1.71
C THR A 399 -15.76 3.26 -1.32
N SER A 400 -15.64 2.41 -2.33
CA SER A 400 -15.39 0.96 -2.22
C SER A 400 -13.95 0.56 -2.55
N GLY A 401 -13.15 1.49 -3.06
CA GLY A 401 -11.75 1.29 -3.48
C GLY A 401 -10.76 1.56 -2.36
N TYR A 402 -9.74 2.37 -2.63
CA TYR A 402 -8.75 2.81 -1.64
C TYR A 402 -8.67 4.33 -1.53
N MET A 403 -8.26 4.82 -0.36
CA MET A 403 -7.94 6.24 -0.20
C MET A 403 -6.67 6.37 0.63
N VAL A 404 -5.70 7.10 0.10
CA VAL A 404 -4.47 7.43 0.82
C VAL A 404 -4.41 8.93 1.00
N LEU A 405 -4.23 9.41 2.22
CA LEU A 405 -4.15 10.83 2.55
C LEU A 405 -2.75 11.15 3.05
N VAL A 406 -2.04 12.04 2.36
CA VAL A 406 -0.71 12.48 2.80
C VAL A 406 -0.67 13.98 2.61
N ALA A 407 -0.59 14.74 3.71
CA ALA A 407 -0.59 16.20 3.65
C ALA A 407 0.28 16.80 4.76
N ASP A 408 0.64 18.08 4.63
CA ASP A 408 1.31 18.84 5.71
C ASP A 408 0.51 18.73 7.01
N LYS A 409 -0.78 19.11 6.95
CA LYS A 409 -1.74 18.92 8.05
C LYS A 409 -3.02 18.32 7.53
N ILE A 410 -3.64 17.45 8.30
CA ILE A 410 -4.92 16.82 7.96
C ILE A 410 -5.96 17.19 9.00
N THR A 411 -7.06 17.76 8.54
CA THR A 411 -8.29 17.89 9.34
C THR A 411 -9.38 17.05 8.71
N LEU A 412 -9.93 16.11 9.46
CA LEU A 412 -11.12 15.36 9.06
C LEU A 412 -12.34 15.93 9.80
N ASN A 413 -13.42 16.20 9.06
CA ASN A 413 -14.65 16.79 9.60
C ASN A 413 -15.91 16.21 8.96
N GLY A 414 -16.41 15.11 9.50
CA GLY A 414 -17.61 14.43 9.03
C GLY A 414 -17.41 12.92 8.97
N SER A 415 -18.52 12.19 8.86
CA SER A 415 -18.48 10.73 8.87
C SER A 415 -18.11 10.18 7.50
N SER A 416 -16.95 9.52 7.42
CA SER A 416 -16.38 9.01 6.17
C SER A 416 -15.80 7.61 6.34
N LYS A 417 -15.87 6.83 5.25
CA LYS A 417 -15.19 5.54 5.12
C LYS A 417 -14.01 5.71 4.18
N PHE A 418 -12.83 5.32 4.64
CA PHE A 418 -11.63 5.19 3.83
C PHE A 418 -11.45 3.71 3.49
N GLY A 419 -11.65 3.39 2.21
CA GLY A 419 -11.41 2.05 1.71
C GLY A 419 -9.92 1.71 1.70
N ASN A 420 -9.60 0.43 1.68
CA ASN A 420 -8.25 -0.10 1.61
C ASN A 420 -8.12 -1.19 0.52
N ASN A 421 -9.01 -1.17 -0.46
CA ASN A 421 -9.00 -2.15 -1.53
C ASN A 421 -8.09 -1.69 -2.68
N TYR A 422 -6.83 -2.13 -2.63
CA TYR A 422 -5.83 -1.83 -3.66
C TYR A 422 -5.84 -2.84 -4.84
N SER A 423 -6.86 -3.70 -4.97
CA SER A 423 -6.88 -4.77 -5.98
C SER A 423 -6.90 -4.26 -7.43
N SER A 424 -7.23 -2.98 -7.62
CA SER A 424 -7.18 -2.32 -8.92
C SER A 424 -5.78 -1.88 -9.34
N LEU A 425 -4.83 -1.85 -8.41
CA LEU A 425 -3.44 -1.45 -8.66
C LEU A 425 -2.57 -2.67 -8.98
N THR A 426 -1.50 -2.42 -9.74
CA THR A 426 -0.52 -3.42 -10.12
C THR A 426 0.33 -3.82 -8.91
N PRO A 427 0.30 -5.11 -8.47
CA PRO A 427 1.10 -5.55 -7.34
C PRO A 427 2.60 -5.35 -7.59
N GLY A 428 3.30 -4.70 -6.64
CA GLY A 428 4.74 -4.46 -6.75
C GLY A 428 5.13 -3.36 -7.74
N GLY A 429 4.20 -2.47 -8.10
CA GLY A 429 4.50 -1.24 -8.84
C GLY A 429 5.52 -0.35 -8.10
N THR A 430 6.05 0.65 -8.81
CA THR A 430 7.06 1.60 -8.30
C THR A 430 6.57 2.52 -7.18
N LEU A 431 5.30 2.40 -6.80
CA LEU A 431 4.65 3.29 -5.84
C LEU A 431 4.40 2.57 -4.52
N PRO A 432 4.63 3.23 -3.37
CA PRO A 432 4.59 2.62 -2.04
C PRO A 432 3.15 2.51 -1.51
N PHE A 433 2.16 2.30 -2.38
CA PHE A 433 0.85 1.86 -1.94
C PHE A 433 1.02 0.41 -1.53
N ALA A 434 1.07 0.17 -0.21
CA ALA A 434 1.50 -1.09 0.40
C ALA A 434 1.05 -2.32 -0.41
N PRO A 435 1.94 -3.32 -0.61
CA PRO A 435 1.59 -4.49 -1.38
C PRO A 435 0.35 -5.17 -0.79
N LEU A 436 -0.48 -5.67 -1.71
CA LEU A 436 -1.53 -6.66 -1.48
C LEU A 436 -0.94 -7.90 -0.79
N ALA A 437 -0.76 -7.83 0.52
CA ALA A 437 -0.61 -8.98 1.40
C ALA A 437 -1.72 -8.89 2.45
N THR A 438 -2.57 -9.89 2.39
CA THR A 438 -3.83 -10.09 3.09
C THR A 438 -3.68 -10.06 4.61
N GLY A 439 -4.43 -9.16 5.27
CA GLY A 439 -4.57 -9.09 6.71
C GLY A 439 -4.07 -7.76 7.25
N GLY A 440 -4.99 -6.80 7.41
CA GLY A 440 -4.70 -5.42 7.83
C GLY A 440 -4.12 -5.21 9.23
N GLY A 441 -3.18 -6.02 9.69
CA GLY A 441 -2.29 -5.70 10.80
C GLY A 441 -0.95 -5.28 10.23
N LEU A 442 -0.83 -4.00 9.86
CA LEU A 442 0.41 -3.28 9.57
C LEU A 442 1.50 -4.08 8.83
N VAL A 443 1.58 -3.91 7.52
CA VAL A 443 2.77 -4.22 6.71
C VAL A 443 3.82 -3.15 6.96
N GLN A 444 5.09 -3.55 6.95
CA GLN A 444 6.22 -2.67 6.70
C GLN A 444 7.07 -3.21 5.58
#